data_AF-A0AAV2BSP7-F1
#
_entry.id   AF-A0AAV2BSP7-F1
#
_cell.length_a   1.000
_cell.length_b   1.000
_cell.length_c   1.000
_cell.angle_alpha   90.00
_cell.angle_beta   90.00
_cell.angle_gamma   90.00
#
_symmetry.space_group_name_H-M   'P 1'
#
loop_
_entity.id
_entity.type
_entity.pdbx_description
1 polymer ?
#
loop_
_entity_poly.entity_id
_entity_poly.type
_entity_poly.pdbx_seq_one_letter_code
_entity_poly.pdbx_strand_id
1 'polypeptide(L)'
;MKFVILLCCVAAVACMDAQDFSIDRSFLANFGYGTDCMGNKTLGTYSMCDKRCDQLHPPSNCPDVEYYGCNCKDGYIPVDKTFSRCVKPKDCP
;
A
#
# COMPACT_ATOMS: atom_id res chain seq x y z
N MET A 1 22.68 23.56 54.77
CA MET A 1 23.01 22.41 53.89
C MET A 1 21.80 22.10 53.01
N LYS A 2 22.06 21.57 51.81
CA LYS A 2 21.26 21.52 50.59
C LYS A 2 19.89 20.82 50.71
N PHE A 3 18.86 21.38 50.07
CA PHE A 3 17.75 20.63 49.48
C PHE A 3 17.74 20.93 47.97
N VAL A 4 18.32 20.03 47.18
CA VAL A 4 18.33 20.11 45.72
C VAL A 4 17.02 19.51 45.22
N ILE A 5 16.22 20.34 44.58
CA ILE A 5 15.00 19.97 43.85
C ILE A 5 15.43 19.12 42.65
N LEU A 6 15.13 17.83 42.68
CA LEU A 6 15.42 16.89 41.59
C LEU A 6 14.11 16.61 40.83
N LEU A 7 13.77 17.58 39.99
CA LEU A 7 12.64 17.59 39.05
C LEU A 7 13.17 17.05 37.71
N CYS A 8 13.32 15.74 37.58
CA CYS A 8 13.69 15.09 36.32
C CYS A 8 13.32 13.61 36.39
N CYS A 9 12.24 13.23 35.72
CA CYS A 9 11.70 11.89 35.40
C CYS A 9 10.18 12.08 35.48
N VAL A 10 9.37 12.07 34.42
CA VAL A 10 9.36 11.17 33.28
C VAL A 10 8.61 11.92 32.16
N ALA A 11 9.34 12.56 31.26
CA ALA A 11 8.79 13.04 29.99
C ALA A 11 9.62 12.41 28.86
N ALA A 12 9.58 11.08 28.81
CA ALA A 12 10.18 10.30 27.74
C ALA A 12 9.18 9.23 27.30
N VAL A 13 8.00 9.68 26.88
CA VAL A 13 7.22 8.95 25.86
C VAL A 13 7.41 9.75 24.57
N ALA A 14 8.67 9.88 24.15
CA ALA A 14 8.99 10.37 22.83
C ALA A 14 8.72 9.21 21.86
N CYS A 15 7.78 9.46 20.95
CA CYS A 15 7.68 8.86 19.63
C CYS A 15 8.06 7.37 19.57
N MET A 16 7.08 6.51 19.80
CA MET A 16 7.06 5.27 19.02
C MET A 16 6.81 5.70 17.58
N ASP A 17 7.88 6.00 16.85
CA ASP A 17 7.84 6.05 15.39
C ASP A 17 7.18 4.75 14.97
N ALA A 18 6.03 4.86 14.30
CA ALA A 18 5.45 3.77 13.56
C ALA A 18 6.60 3.22 12.71
N GLN A 19 7.04 2.00 13.00
CA GLN A 19 8.06 1.36 12.19
C GLN A 19 7.49 1.34 10.78
N ASP A 20 8.01 2.24 9.96
CA ASP A 20 7.85 2.24 8.52
C ASP A 20 8.52 0.93 8.09
N PHE A 21 7.76 -0.17 8.18
CA PHE A 21 8.17 -1.45 7.64
C PHE A 21 8.17 -1.24 6.13
N SER A 22 9.25 -0.65 5.63
CA SER A 22 9.53 -0.59 4.21
C SER A 22 9.60 -2.04 3.74
N ILE A 23 8.49 -2.55 3.22
CA ILE A 23 8.44 -3.84 2.54
C ILE A 23 9.34 -3.67 1.32
N ASP A 24 10.62 -3.96 1.51
CA ASP A 24 11.63 -3.81 0.48
C ASP A 24 11.49 -4.93 -0.55
N ARG A 25 11.93 -4.67 -1.77
CA ARG A 25 11.92 -5.63 -2.89
C ARG A 25 12.58 -6.96 -2.50
N SER A 26 13.58 -6.90 -1.62
CA SER A 26 14.31 -8.05 -1.07
C SER A 26 13.44 -8.93 -0.17
N PHE A 27 12.53 -8.34 0.62
CA PHE A 27 11.58 -9.09 1.45
C PHE A 27 10.61 -9.86 0.56
N LEU A 28 10.03 -9.19 -0.43
CA LEU A 28 9.06 -9.79 -1.35
C LEU A 28 9.64 -10.94 -2.17
N ALA A 29 10.87 -10.77 -2.68
CA ALA A 29 11.56 -11.82 -3.41
C ALA A 29 11.80 -13.07 -2.55
N ASN A 30 12.12 -12.91 -1.26
CA ASN A 30 12.32 -14.03 -0.33
C ASN A 30 11.02 -14.80 -0.01
N PHE A 31 9.87 -14.14 -0.09
CA PHE A 31 8.55 -14.77 0.08
C PHE A 31 7.93 -15.25 -1.24
N GLY A 32 8.67 -15.20 -2.35
CA GLY A 32 8.19 -15.68 -3.65
C GLY A 32 7.18 -14.75 -4.33
N TYR A 33 7.06 -13.50 -3.88
CA TYR A 33 6.26 -12.50 -4.58
C TYR A 33 6.99 -12.05 -5.85
N GLY A 34 6.29 -12.11 -6.98
CA GLY A 34 6.80 -11.58 -8.24
C GLY A 34 7.02 -10.07 -8.14
N THR A 35 8.29 -9.66 -8.09
CA THR A 35 8.68 -8.24 -8.02
C THR A 35 8.87 -7.60 -9.40
N ASP A 36 8.74 -8.40 -10.46
CA ASP A 36 8.90 -7.98 -11.84
C ASP A 36 7.54 -7.68 -12.49
N CYS A 37 7.10 -6.44 -12.34
CA CYS A 37 5.82 -5.98 -12.88
C CYS A 37 6.00 -5.50 -14.32
N MET A 38 5.38 -6.21 -15.27
CA MET A 38 5.46 -5.84 -16.69
C MET A 38 4.41 -4.80 -17.11
N GLY A 39 4.74 -4.02 -18.15
CA GLY A 39 3.81 -3.10 -18.81
C GLY A 39 3.44 -1.87 -17.97
N ASN A 40 2.14 -1.62 -17.80
CA ASN A 40 1.61 -0.47 -17.04
C ASN A 40 1.39 -0.78 -15.56
N LYS A 41 2.20 -1.70 -15.01
CA LYS A 41 2.13 -2.11 -13.61
C LYS A 41 3.37 -1.66 -12.83
N THR A 42 3.23 -1.51 -11.53
CA THR A 42 4.29 -1.22 -10.57
C THR A 42 4.06 -2.02 -9.29
N LEU A 43 5.11 -2.25 -8.51
CA LEU A 43 4.94 -2.78 -7.15
C LEU A 43 4.23 -1.74 -6.29
N GLY A 44 3.22 -2.18 -5.54
CA GLY A 44 2.47 -1.34 -4.63
C GLY A 44 1.33 -2.09 -3.96
N THR A 45 0.60 -1.39 -3.10
CA THR A 45 -0.64 -1.89 -2.52
C THR A 45 -1.81 -1.73 -3.49
N TYR A 46 -2.80 -2.61 -3.41
CA TYR A 46 -4.03 -2.54 -4.20
C TYR A 46 -5.21 -3.17 -3.46
N SER A 47 -6.42 -2.69 -3.72
CA SER A 47 -7.66 -3.27 -3.23
C SER A 47 -8.42 -3.97 -4.36
N MET A 48 -9.05 -5.10 -4.04
CA MET A 48 -9.89 -5.83 -5.01
C MET A 48 -11.17 -5.05 -5.39
N CYS A 49 -11.52 -4.03 -4.61
CA CYS A 49 -12.64 -3.15 -4.91
C CYS A 49 -12.24 -1.84 -5.56
N ASP A 50 -10.95 -1.60 -5.82
CA ASP A 50 -10.54 -0.40 -6.52
C ASP A 50 -11.29 -0.27 -7.85
N LYS A 51 -11.33 0.95 -8.38
CA LYS A 51 -11.97 1.23 -9.66
C LYS A 51 -11.35 0.35 -10.75
N ARG A 52 -12.20 -0.33 -11.51
CA ARG A 52 -11.82 -1.15 -12.68
C ARG A 52 -12.72 -0.80 -13.86
N CYS A 53 -12.35 -1.19 -15.07
CA CYS A 53 -13.22 -0.97 -16.24
C CYS A 53 -14.57 -1.69 -16.12
N ASP A 54 -14.56 -2.93 -15.63
CA ASP A 54 -15.79 -3.69 -15.33
C ASP A 54 -16.52 -3.24 -14.04
N GLN A 55 -15.92 -2.32 -13.27
CA GLN A 55 -16.46 -1.80 -12.02
C GLN A 55 -16.01 -0.36 -11.78
N LEU A 56 -16.58 0.57 -12.54
CA LEU A 56 -16.24 2.00 -12.43
C LEU A 56 -16.70 2.63 -11.12
N HIS A 57 -17.71 2.04 -10.49
CA HIS A 57 -18.26 2.46 -9.21
C HIS A 57 -18.06 1.32 -8.19
N PRO A 58 -17.00 1.39 -7.37
CA PRO A 58 -16.78 0.46 -6.27
C PRO A 58 -17.98 0.36 -5.32
N PRO A 59 -18.27 -0.82 -4.76
CA PRO A 59 -19.28 -0.95 -3.72
C PRO A 59 -18.84 -0.18 -2.46
N SER A 60 -19.79 0.53 -1.85
CA SER A 60 -19.55 1.31 -0.62
C SER A 60 -19.15 0.44 0.58
N ASN A 61 -19.52 -0.83 0.56
CA ASN A 61 -19.23 -1.83 1.59
C ASN A 61 -18.07 -2.74 1.19
N CYS A 62 -17.03 -2.19 0.57
CA CYS A 62 -15.82 -2.96 0.32
C CYS A 62 -15.09 -3.29 1.62
N PRO A 63 -14.65 -4.55 1.83
CA PRO A 63 -13.74 -4.87 2.92
C PRO A 63 -12.42 -4.11 2.76
N ASP A 64 -11.95 -3.52 3.86
CA ASP A 64 -10.69 -2.77 3.92
C ASP A 64 -9.50 -3.75 3.96
N VAL A 65 -9.27 -4.40 2.83
CA VAL A 65 -8.21 -5.40 2.62
C VAL A 65 -7.32 -4.93 1.48
N GLU A 66 -6.09 -4.57 1.85
CA GLU A 66 -5.04 -4.24 0.91
C GLU A 66 -4.17 -5.47 0.64
N TYR A 67 -3.82 -5.65 -0.63
CA TYR A 67 -2.89 -6.65 -1.12
C TYR A 67 -1.63 -5.96 -1.58
N TYR A 68 -0.47 -6.57 -1.36
CA TYR A 68 0.79 -6.07 -1.86
C TYR A 68 1.23 -6.90 -3.08
N GLY A 69 1.53 -6.23 -4.20
CA GLY A 69 1.96 -6.92 -5.42
C GLY A 69 2.06 -5.99 -6.63
N CYS A 70 1.95 -6.55 -7.84
CA CYS A 70 1.93 -5.75 -9.06
C CYS A 70 0.56 -5.10 -9.28
N ASN A 71 0.47 -3.81 -8.93
CA ASN A 71 -0.71 -2.97 -9.18
C ASN A 71 -0.54 -2.14 -10.47
N CYS A 72 -1.60 -1.53 -10.96
CA CYS A 72 -1.56 -0.53 -12.01
C CYS A 72 -0.79 0.72 -11.56
N LYS A 73 0.00 1.30 -12.47
CA LYS A 73 0.65 2.60 -12.26
C LYS A 73 -0.40 3.69 -12.04
N ASP A 74 -0.01 4.77 -11.39
CA ASP A 74 -0.87 5.93 -11.18
C ASP A 74 -1.53 6.41 -12.48
N GLY A 75 -2.85 6.63 -12.42
CA GLY A 75 -3.66 7.02 -13.58
C GLY A 75 -4.08 5.87 -14.51
N TYR A 76 -3.69 4.63 -14.20
CA TYR A 76 -4.19 3.42 -14.85
C TYR A 76 -5.10 2.63 -13.91
N ILE A 77 -6.09 1.95 -14.47
CA ILE A 77 -7.00 1.05 -13.74
C ILE A 77 -6.99 -0.35 -14.36
N PRO A 78 -7.31 -1.39 -13.57
CA PRO A 78 -7.45 -2.76 -14.08
C PRO A 78 -8.61 -2.84 -15.07
N VAL A 79 -8.47 -3.69 -16.08
CA VAL A 79 -9.61 -4.03 -16.95
C VAL A 79 -10.66 -4.85 -16.19
N ASP A 80 -10.19 -5.79 -15.35
CA ASP A 80 -11.03 -6.71 -14.59
C ASP A 80 -10.35 -7.15 -13.28
N LYS A 81 -11.05 -7.99 -12.50
CA LYS A 81 -10.58 -8.54 -11.21
C LYS A 81 -9.33 -9.43 -11.28
N THR A 82 -8.86 -9.82 -12.46
CA THR A 82 -7.62 -10.60 -12.62
C THR A 82 -6.38 -9.71 -12.59
N PHE A 83 -6.57 -8.38 -12.68
CA PHE A 83 -5.48 -7.41 -12.77
C PHE A 83 -4.51 -7.73 -13.92
N SER A 84 -4.93 -8.49 -14.94
CA SER A 84 -4.04 -8.93 -16.02
C SER A 84 -3.51 -7.76 -16.86
N ARG A 85 -4.36 -6.74 -17.09
CA ARG A 85 -4.06 -5.55 -17.89
C ARG A 85 -4.48 -4.27 -17.17
N CYS A 86 -3.68 -3.22 -17.38
CA CYS A 86 -3.92 -1.87 -16.86
C CYS A 86 -4.02 -0.87 -18.01
N VAL A 87 -5.11 -0.10 -18.05
CA VAL A 87 -5.41 0.90 -19.10
C VAL A 87 -5.78 2.23 -18.45
N LYS A 88 -5.74 3.33 -19.21
CA LYS A 88 -6.32 4.58 -18.70
C LYS A 88 -7.85 4.42 -18.65
N PRO A 89 -8.56 5.06 -17.71
CA PRO A 89 -10.03 4.93 -17.61
C PRO A 89 -10.78 5.24 -18.91
N LYS A 90 -10.25 6.16 -19.73
CA LYS A 90 -10.83 6.52 -21.04
C LYS A 90 -10.64 5.46 -22.13
N ASP A 91 -9.72 4.51 -21.91
CA ASP A 91 -9.37 3.44 -22.85
C ASP A 91 -9.99 2.10 -22.40
N CYS A 92 -10.96 2.13 -21.49
CA CYS A 92 -11.72 0.95 -21.11
C CYS A 92 -12.51 0.38 -22.31
N PRO A 93 -12.50 -0.95 -22.50
CA PRO A 93 -13.22 -1.62 -23.59
C PRO A 93 -14.74 -1.60 -23.40
#